data_AF-A0A2V6TAR4-F1
#
_entry.id   AF-A0A2V6TAR4-F1
#
_cell.length_a   1.000
_cell.length_b   1.000
_cell.length_c   1.000
_cell.angle_alpha   90.00
_cell.angle_beta   90.00
_cell.angle_gamma   90.00
#
_symmetry.space_group_name_H-M   'P 1'
#
loop_
_entity.id
_entity.type
_entity.pdbx_description
1 polymer ?
#
loop_
_entity_poly.entity_id
_entity_poly.type
_entity_poly.pdbx_seq_one_letter_code
_entity_poly.pdbx_strand_id
1 'polypeptide(L)'
;TLGGRGFSPESLAKLRPGIVFVSLCAFGHVGPWASRRGFDTVVQTVSGITSRQGELFPGAAPGPQFYPVSAIDYLTGYLMAFGAM
;
A
#
# COMPACT_ATOMS: atom_id res chain seq x y z
N THR A 1 -4.96 -12.46 -8.90
CA THR A 1 -5.65 -11.30 -8.29
C THR A 1 -7.15 -11.46 -8.47
N LEU A 2 -7.98 -10.51 -8.02
CA LEU A 2 -9.44 -10.53 -8.22
C LEU A 2 -9.84 -10.55 -9.70
N GLY A 3 -9.07 -9.87 -10.58
CA GLY A 3 -9.31 -9.86 -12.03
C GLY A 3 -9.33 -11.25 -12.65
N GLY A 4 -8.37 -12.11 -12.30
CA GLY A 4 -8.33 -13.51 -12.78
C GLY A 4 -9.45 -14.41 -12.23
N ARG A 5 -10.29 -13.89 -11.33
CA ARG A 5 -11.47 -14.56 -10.78
C ARG A 5 -12.79 -13.98 -11.31
N GLY A 6 -12.73 -13.15 -12.36
CA GLY A 6 -13.91 -12.52 -12.98
C GLY A 6 -14.26 -11.15 -12.40
N PHE A 7 -13.47 -10.61 -11.47
CA PHE A 7 -13.70 -9.31 -10.84
C PHE A 7 -12.68 -8.27 -11.31
N SER A 8 -12.50 -8.15 -12.63
CA SER A 8 -11.70 -7.06 -13.22
C SER A 8 -12.49 -5.75 -13.22
N PRO A 9 -11.82 -4.59 -13.27
CA PRO A 9 -12.50 -3.30 -13.40
C PRO A 9 -13.48 -3.26 -14.56
N GLU A 10 -13.07 -3.78 -15.73
CA GLU A 10 -13.88 -3.81 -16.95
C GLU A 10 -15.08 -4.75 -16.81
N SER A 11 -14.89 -5.88 -16.14
CA SER A 11 -15.97 -6.85 -15.88
C SER A 11 -17.01 -6.27 -14.92
N LEU A 12 -16.55 -5.61 -13.86
CA LEU A 12 -17.40 -4.95 -12.87
C LEU A 12 -18.15 -3.75 -13.46
N ALA A 13 -17.49 -2.95 -14.31
CA ALA A 13 -18.13 -1.81 -14.98
C ALA A 13 -19.23 -2.24 -15.95
N LYS A 14 -19.10 -3.40 -16.61
CA LYS A 14 -20.16 -4.00 -17.42
C LYS A 14 -21.35 -4.45 -16.57
N LEU A 15 -21.09 -5.03 -15.39
CA LEU A 15 -22.13 -5.51 -14.48
C LEU A 15 -22.88 -4.35 -13.80
N ARG A 16 -22.15 -3.30 -13.40
CA ARG A 16 -22.69 -2.10 -12.77
C ARG A 16 -22.03 -0.85 -13.38
N PRO A 17 -22.63 -0.28 -14.43
CA PRO A 17 -22.18 0.99 -14.99
C PRO A 17 -22.16 2.09 -13.93
N GLY A 18 -21.07 2.87 -13.89
CA GLY A 18 -20.87 3.92 -12.88
C GLY A 18 -20.29 3.44 -11.54
N ILE A 19 -19.88 2.17 -11.42
CA ILE A 19 -19.12 1.72 -10.24
C ILE A 19 -17.75 2.41 -10.15
N VAL A 20 -17.36 2.80 -8.95
CA VAL A 20 -16.00 3.23 -8.64
C VAL A 20 -15.20 2.01 -8.17
N PHE A 21 -14.10 1.71 -8.85
CA PHE A 21 -13.20 0.62 -8.50
C PHE A 21 -11.87 1.17 -7.99
N VAL A 22 -11.53 0.86 -6.75
CA VAL A 22 -10.25 1.24 -6.14
C VAL A 22 -9.41 -0.01 -5.89
N SER A 23 -8.13 0.06 -6.25
CA SER A 23 -7.18 -1.05 -6.07
C SER A 23 -5.91 -0.57 -5.37
N LEU A 24 -5.41 -1.38 -4.45
CA LEU A 24 -4.15 -1.14 -3.75
C LEU A 24 -3.11 -2.17 -4.16
N CYS A 25 -1.91 -1.68 -4.46
CA CYS A 25 -0.74 -2.51 -4.69
C CYS A 25 0.49 -1.88 -4.05
N ALA A 26 1.13 -2.58 -3.12
CA ALA A 26 2.24 -2.07 -2.34
C ALA A 26 3.44 -1.59 -3.18
N PHE A 27 3.68 -2.22 -4.34
CA PHE A 27 4.83 -1.93 -5.21
C PHE A 27 4.44 -1.58 -6.64
N GLY A 28 3.15 -1.32 -6.89
CA GLY A 28 2.62 -1.09 -8.22
C GLY A 28 2.42 -2.35 -9.06
N HIS A 29 1.64 -2.22 -10.13
CA HIS A 29 1.27 -3.34 -11.01
C HIS A 29 2.32 -3.65 -12.09
N VAL A 30 3.39 -2.85 -12.17
CA VAL A 30 4.44 -2.95 -13.19
C VAL A 30 5.81 -2.84 -12.53
N GLY A 31 6.86 -3.28 -13.23
CA GLY A 31 8.23 -3.20 -12.76
C GLY A 31 8.68 -4.41 -11.93
N PRO A 32 9.94 -4.39 -11.44
CA PRO A 32 10.61 -5.56 -10.90
C PRO A 32 10.01 -6.07 -9.58
N TRP A 33 9.21 -5.26 -8.89
CA TRP A 33 8.61 -5.59 -7.60
C TRP A 33 7.11 -5.90 -7.68
N ALA A 34 6.51 -5.89 -8.88
CA ALA A 34 5.06 -6.07 -9.06
C ALA A 34 4.50 -7.39 -8.53
N SER A 35 5.34 -8.44 -8.46
CA SER A 35 4.97 -9.75 -7.92
C SER A 35 5.35 -9.95 -6.45
N ARG A 36 5.96 -8.96 -5.80
CA ARG A 36 6.37 -9.05 -4.39
C ARG A 36 5.19 -8.84 -3.46
N ARG A 37 5.20 -9.54 -2.33
CA ARG A 37 4.23 -9.35 -1.26
C ARG A 37 4.54 -8.06 -0.50
N GLY A 38 3.53 -7.21 -0.31
CA GLY A 38 3.64 -5.99 0.47
C GLY A 38 2.99 -6.17 1.83
N PHE A 39 3.81 -6.26 2.87
CA PHE A 39 3.38 -6.07 4.26
C PHE A 39 3.80 -4.68 4.70
N ASP A 40 3.03 -4.04 5.59
CA ASP A 40 3.31 -2.69 6.07
C ASP A 40 4.77 -2.52 6.51
N THR A 41 5.30 -3.42 7.34
CA THR A 41 6.70 -3.37 7.80
C THR A 41 7.69 -3.43 6.65
N VAL A 42 7.46 -4.28 5.65
CA VAL A 42 8.34 -4.37 4.46
C VAL A 42 8.32 -3.06 3.70
N VAL A 43 7.14 -2.47 3.48
CA VAL A 43 6.98 -1.21 2.76
C VAL A 43 7.57 -0.04 3.55
N GLN A 44 7.40 0.00 4.87
CA GLN A 44 8.07 0.96 5.75
C GLN A 44 9.60 0.87 5.61
N THR A 45 10.16 -0.34 5.60
CA THR A 45 11.61 -0.51 5.45
C THR A 45 12.09 -0.03 4.08
N VAL A 46 11.49 -0.51 2.99
CA VAL A 46 12.01 -0.23 1.64
C VAL A 46 11.65 1.16 1.10
N SER A 47 10.67 1.85 1.71
CA SER A 47 10.38 3.26 1.43
C SER A 47 11.38 4.22 2.08
N GLY A 48 12.21 3.74 3.01
CA GLY A 48 13.14 4.57 3.78
C GLY A 48 12.52 5.30 4.96
N ILE A 49 11.20 5.18 5.19
CA ILE A 49 10.53 5.89 6.30
C ILE A 49 11.07 5.44 7.66
N THR A 50 11.50 4.19 7.79
CA THR A 50 12.12 3.67 9.02
C THR A 50 13.49 4.29 9.30
N SER A 51 14.30 4.54 8.26
CA SER A 51 15.58 5.25 8.41
C SER A 51 15.34 6.66 8.91
N ARG A 52 14.38 7.37 8.27
CA ARG A 52 14.03 8.73 8.66
C ARG A 52 13.47 8.80 10.08
N GLN A 53 12.65 7.84 10.47
CA GLN A 53 12.13 7.73 11.83
C GLN A 53 13.26 7.53 12.84
N GLY A 54 14.24 6.68 12.53
CA GLY A 54 15.41 6.46 13.39
C GLY A 54 16.32 7.68 13.54
N GLU A 55 16.42 8.53 12.52
CA GLU A 55 17.14 9.81 12.60
C GLU A 55 16.42 10.83 13.50
N LEU A 56 15.09 10.94 13.37
CA LEU A 56 14.30 11.95 14.08
C LEU A 56 13.98 11.56 15.52
N PHE A 57 13.76 10.26 15.75
CA PHE A 57 13.40 9.70 17.05
C PHE A 57 14.30 8.50 17.37
N PRO A 58 15.57 8.74 17.74
CA PRO A 58 16.51 7.66 18.02
C PRO A 58 15.99 6.73 19.13
N GLY A 59 15.99 5.43 18.86
CA GLY A 59 15.69 4.41 19.85
C GLY A 59 16.87 4.13 20.78
N ALA A 60 16.73 3.09 21.62
CA ALA A 60 17.81 2.64 22.50
C ALA A 60 19.06 2.16 21.73
N ALA A 61 18.86 1.69 20.50
CA ALA A 61 19.94 1.34 19.58
C ALA A 61 19.87 2.24 18.33
N PRO A 62 21.02 2.65 17.77
CA PRO A 62 21.06 3.42 16.54
C PRO A 62 20.58 2.59 15.35
N GLY A 63 19.94 3.26 14.38
CA GLY A 63 19.48 2.65 13.12
C GLY A 63 18.00 2.87 12.84
N PRO A 64 17.46 2.22 11.78
CA PRO A 64 16.07 2.36 11.38
C PRO A 64 15.10 1.97 12.50
N GLN A 65 14.03 2.75 12.67
CA GLN A 65 12.98 2.52 13.65
C GLN A 65 11.63 2.42 12.94
N PHE A 66 10.83 1.40 13.27
CA PHE A 66 9.46 1.32 12.76
C PHE A 66 8.57 2.36 13.42
N TYR A 67 7.55 2.81 12.70
CA TYR A 67 6.45 3.52 13.34
C TYR A 67 5.72 2.56 14.30
N PRO A 68 5.23 3.02 15.46
CA PRO A 68 4.52 2.18 16.43
C PRO A 68 3.07 1.86 15.98
N VAL A 69 2.84 1.86 14.66
CA VAL A 69 1.54 1.70 14.02
C VAL A 69 1.76 1.24 12.57
N SER A 70 0.75 0.59 11.96
CA SER A 70 0.73 0.27 10.53
C SER A 70 0.54 1.51 9.66
N ALA A 71 1.54 2.40 9.67
CA ALA A 71 1.44 3.75 9.11
C ALA A 71 1.09 3.74 7.61
N ILE A 72 1.64 2.79 6.84
CA ILE A 72 1.39 2.68 5.40
C ILE A 72 -0.03 2.16 5.17
N ASP A 73 -0.48 1.17 5.93
CA ASP A 73 -1.84 0.63 5.80
C ASP A 73 -2.90 1.70 6.10
N TYR A 74 -2.74 2.46 7.18
CA TYR A 74 -3.67 3.55 7.51
C TYR A 74 -3.65 4.64 6.44
N LEU A 75 -2.47 5.11 6.06
CA LEU A 75 -2.34 6.19 5.06
C LEU A 75 -2.95 5.78 3.72
N THR A 76 -2.58 4.60 3.22
CA THR A 76 -3.11 4.11 1.93
C THR A 76 -4.61 3.84 2.01
N GLY A 77 -5.12 3.33 3.14
CA GLY A 77 -6.55 3.18 3.38
C GLY A 77 -7.32 4.50 3.32
N TYR A 78 -6.81 5.56 3.97
CA TYR A 78 -7.42 6.89 3.90
C TYR A 78 -7.37 7.48 2.49
N LEU A 79 -6.25 7.34 1.78
CA LEU A 79 -6.13 7.81 0.41
C LEU A 79 -7.07 7.07 -0.55
N MET A 80 -7.23 5.76 -0.37
CA MET A 80 -8.21 4.96 -1.13
C MET A 80 -9.64 5.42 -0.88
N ALA A 81 -10.00 5.64 0.39
CA ALA A 81 -11.33 6.11 0.75
C ALA A 81 -11.60 7.50 0.17
N PHE A 82 -10.60 8.40 0.21
CA PHE A 82 -10.68 9.71 -0.42
C PHE A 82 -10.87 9.61 -1.94
N GLY A 83 -10.11 8.77 -2.63
CA GLY A 83 -10.25 8.58 -4.08
C GLY A 83 -11.51 7.83 -4.50
N ALA A 84 -12.24 7.21 -3.57
CA ALA A 84 -13.51 6.53 -3.85
C ALA A 84 -14.73 7.47 -3.80
N MET A 85 -14.60 8.63 -3.15
CA MET A 85 -15.64 9.67 -3.06
C MET A 85 -15.64 10.57 -4.29
#